data_AF-A0A7V2Z076-F1
#
_entry.id   AF-A0A7V2Z076-F1
#
_cell.length_a   1.000
_cell.length_b   1.000
_cell.length_c   1.000
_cell.angle_alpha   90.00
_cell.angle_beta   90.00
_cell.angle_gamma   90.00
#
_symmetry.space_group_name_H-M   'P 1'
#
loop_
_entity.id
_entity.type
_entity.pdbx_description
1 polymer ?
#
loop_
_entity_poly.entity_id
_entity_poly.type
_entity_poly.pdbx_seq_one_letter_code
_entity_poly.pdbx_strand_id
1 'polypeptide(L)'
;RLRALFPSVPLAVGGVYATLCPDHARRVLAPDYLVAGEGENDLLALAAAIAPGRFDATPLDPARLDDLPAPAWDLSAMRSWPAVAASRGCPMRCAYCASGRLYRAYRRRDPGRVAEEILRLARDQGATDVAFYDDALIDGPAGSFARLLDHLIEAGAPVRLHTPNGVAFAHIDEPMAQRMRAAGVQTVRISLESADPGRLAGLNRPADIGPFDRAMQALRRAGYSSGQIGVYLLAALPGQSEDEVRRSIDRVLDAGGTPLVGEYSPIPGTPEFDHARADSGLPLDDEPLLHNNSVFHRLAPWSRDGLIDRLRRYSKRQA
;
A
#
# COMPACT_ATOMS: atom_id res chain seq x y z
N ARG A 1 -3.63 28.37 -10.38
CA ARG A 1 -2.54 29.16 -9.76
C ARG A 1 -1.21 28.97 -10.49
N LEU A 2 -0.72 27.75 -10.75
CA LEU A 2 0.54 27.54 -11.49
C LEU A 2 0.56 28.15 -12.90
N ARG A 3 -0.47 27.92 -13.72
CA ARG A 3 -0.56 28.52 -15.07
C ARG A 3 -0.54 30.06 -15.08
N ALA A 4 -1.04 30.70 -14.02
CA ALA A 4 -0.99 32.16 -13.92
C ALA A 4 0.42 32.67 -13.62
N LEU A 5 1.23 31.89 -12.90
CA LEU A 5 2.61 32.22 -12.56
C LEU A 5 3.60 31.83 -13.66
N PHE A 6 3.31 30.74 -14.39
CA PHE A 6 4.18 30.16 -15.40
C PHE A 6 3.38 29.88 -16.69
N PRO A 7 2.96 30.91 -17.43
CA PRO A 7 2.03 30.75 -18.56
C PRO A 7 2.64 30.01 -19.76
N SER A 8 3.96 30.02 -19.92
CA SER A 8 4.69 29.36 -21.01
C SER A 8 5.29 28.01 -20.64
N VAL A 9 5.19 27.58 -19.38
CA VAL A 9 5.76 26.31 -18.93
C VAL A 9 4.70 25.22 -19.09
N PRO A 10 5.00 24.13 -19.82
CA PRO A 10 4.04 23.04 -19.97
C PRO A 10 3.72 22.38 -18.62
N LEU A 11 2.44 22.11 -18.39
CA LEU A 11 1.92 21.45 -17.20
C LEU A 11 1.62 19.99 -17.50
N ALA A 12 2.38 19.08 -16.88
CA ALA A 12 2.10 17.66 -16.87
C ALA A 12 1.50 17.23 -15.53
N VAL A 13 0.50 16.35 -15.55
CA VAL A 13 -0.13 15.78 -14.36
C VAL A 13 -0.16 14.25 -14.48
N GLY A 14 0.24 13.57 -13.42
CA GLY A 14 0.24 12.10 -13.35
C GLY A 14 -0.07 11.56 -11.95
N GLY A 15 0.17 10.27 -11.75
CA GLY A 15 -0.02 9.58 -10.48
C GLY A 15 -1.43 9.03 -10.26
N VAL A 16 -1.73 8.63 -9.02
CA VAL A 16 -2.97 7.92 -8.63
C VAL A 16 -4.23 8.65 -9.08
N TYR A 17 -4.32 9.96 -8.84
CA TYR A 17 -5.49 10.75 -9.22
C TYR A 17 -5.70 10.84 -10.74
N ALA A 18 -4.64 11.13 -11.50
CA ALA A 18 -4.71 11.17 -12.97
C ALA A 18 -5.04 9.79 -13.58
N THR A 19 -4.69 8.73 -12.87
CA THR A 19 -4.94 7.34 -13.29
C THR A 19 -6.37 6.91 -13.01
N LEU A 20 -6.89 7.21 -11.82
CA LEU A 20 -8.23 6.79 -11.40
C LEU A 20 -9.34 7.74 -11.86
N CYS A 21 -9.04 9.04 -12.01
CA CYS A 21 -10.00 10.09 -12.37
C CYS A 21 -9.50 10.93 -13.57
N PRO A 22 -9.11 10.34 -14.71
CA PRO A 22 -8.47 11.07 -15.81
C PRO A 22 -9.37 12.18 -16.38
N ASP A 23 -10.67 11.93 -16.54
CA ASP A 23 -11.59 12.90 -17.15
C ASP A 23 -11.84 14.11 -16.23
N HIS A 24 -11.99 13.86 -14.93
CA HIS A 24 -12.08 14.93 -13.94
C HIS A 24 -10.77 15.74 -13.90
N ALA A 25 -9.61 15.07 -13.93
CA ALA A 25 -8.31 15.75 -13.98
C ALA A 25 -8.16 16.63 -15.23
N ARG A 26 -8.57 16.15 -16.42
CA ARG A 26 -8.58 16.97 -17.65
C ARG A 26 -9.46 18.20 -17.50
N ARG A 27 -10.69 18.01 -17.01
CA ARG A 27 -11.68 19.09 -16.90
C ARG A 27 -11.26 20.17 -15.91
N VAL A 28 -10.76 19.78 -14.74
CA VAL A 28 -10.51 20.72 -13.63
C VAL A 28 -9.11 21.32 -13.67
N LEU A 29 -8.09 20.53 -13.99
CA LEU A 29 -6.71 21.02 -14.03
C LEU A 29 -6.32 21.58 -15.40
N ALA A 30 -7.02 21.13 -16.46
CA ALA A 30 -6.71 21.43 -17.85
C ALA A 30 -5.19 21.36 -18.12
N PRO A 31 -4.51 20.23 -17.86
CA PRO A 31 -3.07 20.10 -18.06
C PRO A 31 -2.73 20.01 -19.56
N ASP A 32 -1.50 20.35 -19.93
CA ASP A 32 -1.01 20.17 -21.31
C ASP A 32 -0.76 18.69 -21.60
N TYR A 33 -0.34 17.94 -20.57
CA TYR A 33 -0.10 16.50 -20.63
C TYR A 33 -0.74 15.80 -19.43
N LEU A 34 -1.47 14.72 -19.69
CA LEU A 34 -2.02 13.85 -18.64
C LEU A 34 -1.45 12.45 -18.82
N VAL A 35 -0.79 11.96 -17.77
CA VAL A 35 -0.18 10.63 -17.72
C VAL A 35 -0.97 9.74 -16.78
N ALA A 36 -1.61 8.71 -17.32
CA ALA A 36 -2.38 7.73 -16.56
C ALA A 36 -1.64 6.40 -16.50
N GLY A 37 -1.49 5.86 -15.30
CA GLY A 37 -0.68 4.67 -15.01
C GLY A 37 0.77 5.01 -14.68
N GLU A 38 1.66 4.06 -14.95
CA GLU A 38 3.10 4.18 -14.78
C GLU A 38 3.68 5.14 -15.83
N GLY A 39 4.26 6.25 -15.36
CA GLY A 39 4.59 7.39 -16.21
C GLY A 39 6.04 7.50 -16.65
N GLU A 40 6.88 6.50 -16.38
CA GLU A 40 8.32 6.57 -16.68
C GLU A 40 8.58 6.86 -18.16
N ASN A 41 7.97 6.08 -19.06
CA ASN A 41 8.14 6.25 -20.51
C ASN A 41 7.48 7.53 -21.03
N ASP A 42 6.30 7.89 -20.51
CA ASP A 42 5.62 9.14 -20.87
C ASP A 42 6.44 10.37 -20.46
N LEU A 43 7.08 10.33 -19.28
CA LEU A 43 7.95 11.40 -18.80
C LEU A 43 9.24 11.50 -19.61
N LEU A 44 9.87 10.38 -19.98
CA LEU A 44 11.04 10.38 -20.86
C LEU A 44 10.71 10.98 -22.23
N ALA A 45 9.59 10.56 -22.83
CA ALA A 45 9.12 11.12 -24.09
C ALA A 45 8.82 12.62 -23.99
N LEU A 46 8.17 13.05 -22.91
CA LEU A 46 7.88 14.46 -22.66
C LEU A 46 9.17 15.28 -22.47
N ALA A 47 10.15 14.76 -21.73
CA ALA A 47 11.43 15.43 -21.50
C ALA A 47 12.19 15.65 -22.82
N ALA A 48 12.25 14.63 -23.68
CA ALA A 48 12.87 14.76 -25.00
C ALA A 48 12.12 15.74 -25.92
N ALA A 49 10.79 15.82 -25.83
CA ALA A 49 10.01 16.78 -26.59
C ALA A 49 10.26 18.23 -26.13
N ILE A 50 10.40 18.46 -24.82
CA ILE A 50 10.64 19.80 -24.26
C ILE A 50 12.09 20.26 -24.46
N ALA A 51 13.06 19.34 -24.42
CA ALA A 51 14.46 19.66 -24.62
C ALA A 51 15.18 18.63 -25.52
N PRO A 52 15.00 18.73 -26.86
CA PRO A 52 15.62 17.82 -27.82
C PRO A 52 17.14 17.75 -27.64
N GLY A 53 17.67 16.51 -27.61
CA GLY A 53 19.10 16.25 -27.48
C GLY A 53 19.69 16.43 -26.07
N ARG A 54 18.88 16.80 -25.07
CA ARG A 54 19.35 16.90 -23.67
C ARG A 54 19.12 15.65 -22.83
N PHE A 55 18.13 14.84 -23.19
CA PHE A 55 17.73 13.66 -22.42
C PHE A 55 17.79 12.41 -23.29
N ASP A 56 18.26 11.31 -22.71
CA ASP A 56 18.06 9.98 -23.28
C ASP A 56 16.60 9.57 -23.05
N ALA A 57 15.86 9.42 -24.14
CA ALA A 57 14.47 8.99 -24.11
C ALA A 57 14.29 7.58 -24.68
N THR A 58 15.32 6.74 -24.60
CA THR A 58 15.20 5.31 -24.86
C THR A 58 14.11 4.72 -23.96
N PRO A 59 13.04 4.13 -24.53
CA PRO A 59 11.96 3.58 -23.73
C PRO A 59 12.46 2.45 -22.82
N LEU A 60 12.03 2.47 -21.57
CA LEU A 60 12.27 1.43 -20.57
C LEU A 60 11.26 0.30 -20.76
N ASP A 61 11.68 -0.95 -20.50
CA ASP A 61 10.77 -2.09 -20.48
C ASP A 61 9.93 -2.06 -19.17
N PRO A 62 8.62 -1.82 -19.23
CA PRO A 62 7.78 -1.77 -18.05
C PRO A 62 7.68 -3.14 -17.34
N ALA A 63 8.05 -4.25 -17.98
CA ALA A 63 8.09 -5.57 -17.34
C ALA A 63 9.31 -5.75 -16.42
N ARG A 64 10.37 -4.97 -16.62
CA ARG A 64 11.68 -5.15 -15.97
C ARG A 64 11.97 -4.02 -14.98
N LEU A 65 11.45 -4.17 -13.77
CA LEU A 65 11.61 -3.16 -12.71
C LEU A 65 13.08 -2.87 -12.36
N ASP A 66 13.97 -3.83 -12.54
CA ASP A 66 15.40 -3.68 -12.27
C ASP A 66 16.16 -2.87 -13.32
N ASP A 67 15.54 -2.59 -14.46
CA ASP A 67 16.11 -1.72 -15.50
C ASP A 67 15.74 -0.24 -15.25
N LEU A 68 14.82 0.02 -14.30
CA LEU A 68 14.50 1.39 -13.89
C LEU A 68 15.68 2.00 -13.14
N PRO A 69 15.96 3.31 -13.34
CA PRO A 69 17.00 3.98 -12.59
C PRO A 69 16.69 3.95 -11.09
N ALA A 70 17.73 3.89 -10.27
CA ALA A 70 17.56 4.06 -8.83
C ALA A 70 16.88 5.40 -8.55
N PRO A 71 15.98 5.47 -7.54
CA PRO A 71 15.42 6.75 -7.12
C PRO A 71 16.54 7.75 -6.82
N ALA A 72 16.32 9.03 -7.14
CA ALA A 72 17.23 10.12 -6.83
C ALA A 72 17.22 10.42 -5.32
N TRP A 73 17.77 9.47 -4.54
CA TRP A 73 17.74 9.49 -3.08
C TRP A 73 18.50 10.69 -2.49
N ASP A 74 19.46 11.22 -3.21
CA ASP A 74 20.17 12.46 -2.90
C ASP A 74 19.21 13.67 -2.84
N LEU A 75 18.11 13.65 -3.60
CA LEU A 75 17.07 14.68 -3.57
C LEU A 75 15.97 14.39 -2.53
N SER A 76 15.98 13.22 -1.89
CA SER A 76 14.98 12.86 -0.90
C SER A 76 15.20 13.58 0.43
N ALA A 77 14.11 14.09 1.01
CA ALA A 77 14.09 14.64 2.36
C ALA A 77 14.05 13.53 3.44
N MET A 78 13.68 12.30 3.07
CA MET A 78 13.51 11.16 3.99
C MET A 78 14.74 10.24 4.04
N ARG A 79 15.93 10.82 4.19
CA ARG A 79 17.20 10.07 4.09
C ARG A 79 17.36 8.99 5.16
N SER A 80 16.87 9.23 6.38
CA SER A 80 16.99 8.27 7.47
C SER A 80 15.87 7.21 7.53
N TRP A 81 14.80 7.38 6.74
CA TRP A 81 13.62 6.49 6.71
C TRP A 81 13.12 6.23 5.27
N PRO A 82 13.96 5.72 4.35
CA PRO A 82 13.57 5.55 2.96
C PRO A 82 12.43 4.53 2.79
N ALA A 83 11.58 4.79 1.79
CA ALA A 83 10.51 3.90 1.36
C ALA A 83 10.96 3.11 0.13
N VAL A 84 11.37 1.86 0.33
CA VAL A 84 11.86 0.97 -0.75
C VAL A 84 10.72 0.09 -1.23
N ALA A 85 10.68 -0.21 -2.53
CA ALA A 85 9.75 -1.17 -3.10
C ALA A 85 10.52 -2.36 -3.67
N ALA A 86 10.12 -3.58 -3.27
CA ALA A 86 10.64 -4.83 -3.84
C ALA A 86 9.81 -5.32 -5.04
N SER A 87 8.65 -4.71 -5.27
CA SER A 87 7.65 -5.10 -6.25
C SER A 87 6.73 -3.92 -6.61
N ARG A 88 5.98 -4.07 -7.70
CA ARG A 88 4.90 -3.16 -8.09
C ARG A 88 3.65 -3.95 -8.48
N GLY A 89 2.50 -3.46 -8.04
CA GLY A 89 1.21 -4.12 -8.22
C GLY A 89 0.95 -5.24 -7.22
N CYS A 90 -0.21 -5.89 -7.37
CA CYS A 90 -0.66 -6.98 -6.52
C CYS A 90 -1.30 -8.08 -7.39
N PRO A 91 -1.06 -9.38 -7.10
CA PRO A 91 -1.74 -10.47 -7.79
C PRO A 91 -3.23 -10.57 -7.41
N MET A 92 -3.63 -9.98 -6.29
CA MET A 92 -5.01 -9.97 -5.83
C MET A 92 -5.88 -8.97 -6.61
N ARG A 93 -7.20 -9.14 -6.49
CA ARG A 93 -8.24 -8.30 -7.11
C ARG A 93 -9.31 -7.94 -6.08
N CYS A 94 -8.89 -7.49 -4.90
CA CYS A 94 -9.80 -7.14 -3.81
C CYS A 94 -10.79 -6.05 -4.25
N ALA A 95 -12.06 -6.18 -3.87
CA ALA A 95 -13.17 -5.37 -4.36
C ALA A 95 -13.10 -3.86 -3.99
N TYR A 96 -12.19 -3.50 -3.09
CA TYR A 96 -12.00 -2.14 -2.56
C TYR A 96 -10.64 -1.52 -2.91
N CYS A 97 -9.75 -2.26 -3.57
CA CYS A 97 -8.33 -1.86 -3.69
C CYS A 97 -7.99 -1.31 -5.07
N ALA A 98 -7.20 -0.23 -5.12
CA ALA A 98 -6.77 0.40 -6.36
C ALA A 98 -5.66 -0.36 -7.11
N SER A 99 -4.94 -1.29 -6.47
CA SER A 99 -3.69 -1.86 -7.03
C SER A 99 -3.89 -2.46 -8.43
N GLY A 100 -4.96 -3.22 -8.66
CA GLY A 100 -5.28 -3.80 -9.97
C GLY A 100 -5.70 -2.79 -11.05
N ARG A 101 -5.97 -1.54 -10.66
CA ARG A 101 -6.25 -0.41 -11.56
C ARG A 101 -5.03 0.46 -11.81
N LEU A 102 -4.15 0.56 -10.82
CA LEU A 102 -2.90 1.33 -10.91
C LEU A 102 -1.82 0.59 -11.70
N TYR A 103 -1.79 -0.74 -11.58
CA TYR A 103 -0.75 -1.57 -12.18
C TYR A 103 -1.36 -2.66 -13.06
N ARG A 104 -0.83 -2.81 -14.28
CA ARG A 104 -1.28 -3.83 -15.24
C ARG A 104 -0.91 -5.25 -14.80
N ALA A 105 0.23 -5.40 -14.15
CA ALA A 105 0.79 -6.67 -13.73
C ALA A 105 1.54 -6.55 -12.41
N TYR A 106 1.58 -7.67 -11.69
CA TYR A 106 2.45 -7.82 -10.54
C TYR A 106 3.88 -8.15 -11.01
N ARG A 107 4.83 -7.30 -10.66
CA ARG A 107 6.25 -7.45 -11.06
C ARG A 107 7.14 -7.32 -9.82
N ARG A 108 8.25 -8.06 -9.83
CA ARG A 108 9.24 -8.08 -8.76
C ARG A 108 10.56 -7.54 -9.26
N ARG A 109 11.33 -6.98 -8.34
CA ARG A 109 12.76 -6.75 -8.49
C ARG A 109 13.55 -7.96 -8.02
N ASP A 110 14.78 -8.08 -8.47
CA ASP A 110 15.72 -9.05 -7.94
C ASP A 110 15.96 -8.81 -6.44
N PRO A 111 15.76 -9.83 -5.58
CA PRO A 111 15.98 -9.70 -4.14
C PRO A 111 17.39 -9.21 -3.76
N GLY A 112 18.41 -9.62 -4.51
CA GLY A 112 19.79 -9.19 -4.28
C GLY A 112 19.97 -7.69 -4.58
N ARG A 113 19.42 -7.20 -5.68
CA ARG A 113 19.43 -5.76 -6.02
C ARG A 113 18.71 -4.89 -4.99
N VAL A 114 17.58 -5.38 -4.47
CA VAL A 114 16.84 -4.68 -3.40
C VAL A 114 17.66 -4.67 -2.09
N ALA A 115 18.28 -5.79 -1.73
CA ALA A 115 19.17 -5.85 -0.56
C ALA A 115 20.36 -4.90 -0.71
N GLU A 116 20.99 -4.87 -1.88
CA GLU A 116 22.10 -3.98 -2.19
C GLU A 116 21.69 -2.51 -2.11
N GLU A 117 20.51 -2.15 -2.60
CA GLU A 117 19.94 -0.81 -2.45
C GLU A 117 19.79 -0.42 -0.98
N ILE A 118 19.19 -1.29 -0.15
CA ILE A 118 19.04 -1.06 1.29
C ILE A 118 20.39 -0.86 1.96
N LEU A 119 21.39 -1.68 1.62
CA LEU A 119 22.74 -1.58 2.16
C LEU A 119 23.45 -0.28 1.73
N ARG A 120 23.24 0.18 0.48
CA ARG A 120 23.74 1.50 0.03
C ARG A 120 23.07 2.64 0.79
N LEU A 121 21.75 2.59 0.96
CA LEU A 121 21.01 3.60 1.75
C LEU A 121 21.54 3.68 3.19
N ALA A 122 21.80 2.54 3.81
CA ALA A 122 22.39 2.50 5.15
C ALA A 122 23.79 3.13 5.19
N ARG A 123 24.68 2.77 4.25
CA ARG A 123 26.07 3.27 4.21
C ARG A 123 26.18 4.74 3.80
N ASP A 124 25.48 5.14 2.74
CA ASP A 124 25.72 6.40 2.05
C ASP A 124 24.81 7.52 2.60
N GLN A 125 23.66 7.16 3.17
CA GLN A 125 22.66 8.11 3.66
C GLN A 125 22.36 7.96 5.16
N GLY A 126 22.96 6.98 5.83
CA GLY A 126 22.73 6.74 7.25
C GLY A 126 21.32 6.26 7.56
N ALA A 127 20.67 5.56 6.62
CA ALA A 127 19.35 4.98 6.86
C ALA A 127 19.41 3.97 8.01
N THR A 128 18.57 4.18 9.04
CA THR A 128 18.44 3.26 10.18
C THR A 128 17.16 2.45 10.11
N ASP A 129 16.19 2.91 9.34
CA ASP A 129 14.87 2.32 9.21
C ASP A 129 14.47 2.32 7.74
N VAL A 130 13.95 1.21 7.26
CA VAL A 130 13.50 1.08 5.88
C VAL A 130 12.07 0.57 5.87
N ALA A 131 11.20 1.31 5.18
CA ALA A 131 9.82 0.92 4.97
C ALA A 131 9.67 0.24 3.61
N PHE A 132 9.12 -0.96 3.59
CA PHE A 132 8.69 -1.59 2.35
C PHE A 132 7.33 -1.04 1.93
N TYR A 133 7.30 -0.35 0.79
CA TYR A 133 6.10 0.32 0.27
C TYR A 133 5.47 -0.42 -0.91
N ASP A 134 5.42 -1.74 -0.79
CA ASP A 134 4.83 -2.66 -1.74
C ASP A 134 3.32 -2.83 -1.50
N ASP A 135 2.55 -3.10 -2.55
CA ASP A 135 1.15 -3.52 -2.42
C ASP A 135 1.03 -5.00 -1.99
N ALA A 136 2.08 -5.79 -2.23
CA ALA A 136 2.10 -7.25 -2.06
C ALA A 136 3.53 -7.77 -1.79
N LEU A 137 4.16 -7.30 -0.70
CA LEU A 137 5.59 -7.55 -0.42
C LEU A 137 5.98 -9.03 -0.37
N ILE A 138 5.13 -9.88 0.19
CA ILE A 138 5.46 -11.29 0.46
C ILE A 138 4.92 -12.24 -0.63
N ASP A 139 3.92 -11.81 -1.39
CA ASP A 139 3.29 -12.59 -2.45
C ASP A 139 4.24 -12.84 -3.64
N GLY A 140 3.94 -13.85 -4.46
CA GLY A 140 4.70 -14.16 -5.68
C GLY A 140 5.44 -15.50 -5.65
N PRO A 141 6.42 -15.73 -6.56
CA PRO A 141 7.19 -16.97 -6.60
C PRO A 141 7.79 -17.29 -5.24
N ALA A 142 7.61 -18.54 -4.82
CA ALA A 142 7.98 -19.02 -3.50
C ALA A 142 9.40 -18.59 -3.12
N GLY A 143 9.51 -17.85 -2.01
CA GLY A 143 10.79 -17.49 -1.42
C GLY A 143 11.41 -16.16 -1.87
N SER A 144 10.78 -15.35 -2.73
CA SER A 144 11.39 -14.06 -3.15
C SER A 144 11.66 -13.12 -1.97
N PHE A 145 10.70 -12.96 -1.06
CA PHE A 145 10.92 -12.17 0.17
C PHE A 145 11.89 -12.86 1.13
N ALA A 146 11.82 -14.19 1.27
CA ALA A 146 12.78 -14.94 2.09
C ALA A 146 14.23 -14.72 1.62
N ARG A 147 14.48 -14.78 0.30
CA ARG A 147 15.80 -14.50 -0.30
C ARG A 147 16.28 -13.08 -0.03
N LEU A 148 15.38 -12.09 -0.08
CA LEU A 148 15.71 -10.71 0.29
C LEU A 148 16.16 -10.63 1.75
N LEU A 149 15.43 -11.28 2.66
CA LEU A 149 15.79 -11.34 4.08
C LEU A 149 17.13 -12.06 4.29
N ASP A 150 17.35 -13.18 3.60
CA ASP A 150 18.59 -13.96 3.68
C ASP A 150 19.80 -13.10 3.25
N HIS A 151 19.70 -12.35 2.14
CA HIS A 151 20.76 -11.42 1.72
C HIS A 151 21.07 -10.33 2.76
N LEU A 152 20.04 -9.80 3.43
CA LEU A 152 20.23 -8.79 4.48
C LEU A 152 20.85 -9.38 5.74
N ILE A 153 20.49 -10.61 6.11
CA ILE A 153 21.08 -11.35 7.23
C ILE A 153 22.56 -11.65 6.96
N GLU A 154 22.88 -12.20 5.79
CA GLU A 154 24.25 -12.52 5.38
C GLU A 154 25.15 -11.28 5.38
N ALA A 155 24.63 -10.15 4.94
CA ALA A 155 25.36 -8.88 4.92
C ALA A 155 25.44 -8.19 6.30
N GLY A 156 24.74 -8.69 7.33
CA GLY A 156 24.65 -8.03 8.64
C GLY A 156 24.07 -6.62 8.55
N ALA A 157 23.00 -6.45 7.75
CA ALA A 157 22.45 -5.13 7.45
C ALA A 157 22.06 -4.36 8.74
N PRO A 158 22.61 -3.15 8.97
CA PRO A 158 22.40 -2.41 10.22
C PRO A 158 21.11 -1.58 10.20
N VAL A 159 20.01 -2.15 9.71
CA VAL A 159 18.72 -1.45 9.51
C VAL A 159 17.57 -2.15 10.22
N ARG A 160 16.56 -1.37 10.58
CA ARG A 160 15.25 -1.85 11.02
C ARG A 160 14.30 -1.87 9.83
N LEU A 161 13.58 -2.96 9.63
CA LEU A 161 12.66 -3.12 8.50
C LEU A 161 11.21 -2.99 8.96
N HIS A 162 10.38 -2.35 8.15
CA HIS A 162 8.97 -2.11 8.44
C HIS A 162 8.10 -2.47 7.24
N THR A 163 6.93 -3.07 7.49
CA THR A 163 5.96 -3.44 6.44
C THR A 163 4.66 -2.62 6.55
N PRO A 164 4.68 -1.28 6.39
CA PRO A 164 3.54 -0.42 6.70
C PRO A 164 2.28 -0.71 5.87
N ASN A 165 2.40 -1.22 4.64
CA ASN A 165 1.25 -1.46 3.77
C ASN A 165 0.51 -2.77 4.06
N GLY A 166 1.00 -3.55 5.04
CA GLY A 166 0.44 -4.85 5.35
C GLY A 166 0.98 -5.96 4.46
N VAL A 167 1.17 -7.14 5.05
CA VAL A 167 1.55 -8.36 4.32
C VAL A 167 0.45 -9.41 4.44
N ALA A 168 0.35 -10.27 3.42
CA ALA A 168 -0.57 -11.40 3.43
C ALA A 168 -0.14 -12.43 4.50
N PHE A 169 -1.01 -12.65 5.48
CA PHE A 169 -0.77 -13.61 6.58
C PHE A 169 -0.58 -15.05 6.08
N ALA A 170 -1.14 -15.42 4.93
CA ALA A 170 -1.04 -16.76 4.36
C ALA A 170 0.41 -17.21 4.08
N HIS A 171 1.35 -16.26 3.96
CA HIS A 171 2.76 -16.51 3.68
C HIS A 171 3.67 -16.43 4.91
N ILE A 172 3.10 -16.24 6.11
CA ILE A 172 3.86 -16.14 7.35
C ILE A 172 3.75 -17.47 8.10
N ASP A 173 4.73 -18.33 7.88
CA ASP A 173 4.96 -19.52 8.69
C ASP A 173 6.11 -19.30 9.69
N GLU A 174 6.43 -20.32 10.49
CA GLU A 174 7.49 -20.24 11.50
C GLU A 174 8.88 -19.94 10.88
N PRO A 175 9.33 -20.62 9.80
CA PRO A 175 10.56 -20.25 9.10
C PRO A 175 10.59 -18.80 8.58
N MET A 176 9.48 -18.30 8.04
CA MET A 176 9.40 -16.92 7.57
C MET A 176 9.48 -15.93 8.74
N ALA A 177 8.72 -16.16 9.82
CA ALA A 177 8.73 -15.30 11.00
C ALA A 177 10.14 -15.22 11.64
N GLN A 178 10.86 -16.35 11.70
CA GLN A 178 12.25 -16.40 12.17
C GLN A 178 13.19 -15.59 11.27
N ARG A 179 13.09 -15.74 9.94
CA ARG A 179 13.87 -14.92 8.99
C ARG A 179 13.58 -13.44 9.14
N MET A 180 12.31 -13.06 9.24
CA MET A 180 11.91 -11.67 9.43
C MET A 180 12.56 -11.10 10.69
N ARG A 181 12.56 -11.85 11.80
CA ARG A 181 13.19 -11.42 13.04
C ARG A 181 14.71 -11.27 12.91
N ALA A 182 15.37 -12.26 12.30
CA ALA A 182 16.81 -12.27 12.10
C ALA A 182 17.28 -11.12 11.20
N ALA A 183 16.51 -10.79 10.15
CA ALA A 183 16.79 -9.69 9.23
C ALA A 183 16.48 -8.29 9.80
N GLY A 184 15.97 -8.20 11.04
CA GLY A 184 15.69 -6.92 11.68
C GLY A 184 14.33 -6.31 11.35
N VAL A 185 13.34 -7.10 10.91
CA VAL A 185 11.95 -6.62 10.82
C VAL A 185 11.43 -6.27 12.21
N GLN A 186 11.08 -5.00 12.41
CA GLN A 186 10.64 -4.46 13.70
C GLN A 186 9.13 -4.25 13.78
N THR A 187 8.50 -3.95 12.64
CA THR A 187 7.07 -3.71 12.57
C THR A 187 6.48 -4.57 11.47
N VAL A 188 5.65 -5.53 11.87
CA VAL A 188 4.89 -6.37 10.97
C VAL A 188 3.47 -5.84 10.95
N ARG A 189 3.03 -5.33 9.78
CA ARG A 189 1.61 -5.09 9.56
C ARG A 189 1.02 -6.26 8.77
N ILE A 190 -0.16 -6.71 9.17
CA ILE A 190 -0.88 -7.82 8.55
C ILE A 190 -2.21 -7.30 8.01
N SER A 191 -2.58 -7.69 6.79
CA SER A 191 -3.85 -7.29 6.18
C SER A 191 -4.93 -8.34 6.45
N LEU A 192 -5.77 -8.16 7.49
CA LEU A 192 -6.88 -9.06 7.80
C LEU A 192 -8.22 -8.54 7.26
N GLU A 193 -8.43 -7.23 7.24
CA GLU A 193 -9.67 -6.51 6.89
C GLU A 193 -10.91 -6.86 7.71
N SER A 194 -11.28 -8.13 7.83
CA SER A 194 -12.43 -8.59 8.61
C SER A 194 -12.20 -10.01 9.10
N ALA A 195 -12.80 -10.38 10.23
CA ALA A 195 -12.90 -11.75 10.69
C ALA A 195 -14.19 -12.45 10.22
N ASP A 196 -15.07 -11.73 9.50
CA ASP A 196 -16.31 -12.27 8.95
C ASP A 196 -16.05 -12.93 7.58
N PRO A 197 -16.27 -14.26 7.43
CA PRO A 197 -16.01 -14.95 6.17
C PRO A 197 -16.88 -14.47 5.00
N GLY A 198 -18.12 -14.05 5.28
CA GLY A 198 -19.03 -13.50 4.27
C GLY A 198 -18.52 -12.16 3.75
N ARG A 199 -18.05 -11.29 4.63
CA ARG A 199 -17.38 -10.03 4.27
C ARG A 199 -16.14 -10.29 3.42
N LEU A 200 -15.26 -11.19 3.83
CA LEU A 200 -14.04 -11.50 3.09
C LEU A 200 -14.34 -12.01 1.68
N ALA A 201 -15.31 -12.92 1.55
CA ALA A 201 -15.76 -13.41 0.25
C ALA A 201 -16.29 -12.27 -0.64
N GLY A 202 -17.14 -11.38 -0.09
CA GLY A 202 -17.66 -10.20 -0.80
C GLY A 202 -16.55 -9.23 -1.24
N LEU A 203 -15.49 -9.10 -0.45
CA LEU A 203 -14.33 -8.28 -0.78
C LEU A 203 -13.33 -8.96 -1.73
N ASN A 204 -13.66 -10.15 -2.26
CA ASN A 204 -12.77 -10.99 -3.06
C ASN A 204 -11.45 -11.30 -2.34
N ARG A 205 -11.56 -11.65 -1.05
CA ARG A 205 -10.44 -12.10 -0.20
C ARG A 205 -10.67 -13.54 0.25
N PRO A 206 -9.60 -14.28 0.62
CA PRO A 206 -9.75 -15.63 1.19
C PRO A 206 -10.65 -15.61 2.43
N ALA A 207 -11.74 -16.37 2.40
CA ALA A 207 -12.69 -16.44 3.51
C ALA A 207 -12.19 -17.29 4.69
N ASP A 208 -11.28 -18.23 4.44
CA ASP A 208 -10.61 -18.99 5.49
C ASP A 208 -9.52 -18.15 6.15
N ILE A 209 -9.75 -17.78 7.41
CA ILE A 209 -8.78 -17.07 8.25
C ILE A 209 -7.98 -18.01 9.15
N GLY A 210 -8.12 -19.34 9.04
CA GLY A 210 -7.26 -20.28 9.75
C GLY A 210 -5.74 -20.05 9.57
N PRO A 211 -5.25 -19.61 8.38
CA PRO A 211 -3.85 -19.20 8.22
C PRO A 211 -3.44 -17.99 9.06
N PHE A 212 -4.37 -17.10 9.42
CA PHE A 212 -4.09 -15.93 10.27
C PHE A 212 -3.61 -16.36 11.67
N ASP A 213 -4.24 -17.38 12.28
CA ASP A 213 -3.79 -17.88 13.58
C ASP A 213 -2.37 -18.42 13.55
N ARG A 214 -2.05 -19.18 12.49
CA ARG A 214 -0.72 -19.76 12.33
C ARG A 214 0.33 -18.66 12.16
N ALA A 215 0.02 -17.62 11.39
CA ALA A 215 0.89 -16.46 11.25
C ALA A 215 1.12 -15.74 12.59
N MET A 216 0.06 -15.49 13.35
CA MET A 216 0.15 -14.84 14.66
C MET A 216 0.96 -15.68 15.66
N GLN A 217 0.76 -16.99 15.69
CA GLN A 217 1.55 -17.91 16.54
C GLN A 217 3.02 -17.94 16.12
N ALA A 218 3.31 -18.02 14.81
CA ALA A 218 4.67 -18.01 14.28
C ALA A 218 5.42 -16.73 14.65
N LEU A 219 4.80 -15.56 14.48
CA LEU A 219 5.38 -14.28 14.87
C LEU A 219 5.65 -14.21 16.38
N ARG A 220 4.70 -14.64 17.21
CA ARG A 220 4.90 -14.64 18.66
C ARG A 220 6.03 -15.56 19.09
N ARG A 221 6.15 -16.76 18.51
CA ARG A 221 7.26 -17.69 18.78
C ARG A 221 8.60 -17.16 18.31
N ALA A 222 8.63 -16.41 17.21
CA ALA A 222 9.80 -15.66 16.75
C ALA A 222 10.15 -14.45 17.66
N GLY A 223 9.35 -14.17 18.70
CA GLY A 223 9.64 -13.19 19.75
C GLY A 223 9.10 -11.78 19.48
N TYR A 224 8.18 -11.62 18.53
CA TYR A 224 7.50 -10.33 18.32
C TYR A 224 6.51 -10.03 19.46
N SER A 225 6.51 -8.79 19.94
CA SER A 225 5.49 -8.32 20.90
C SER A 225 4.21 -7.89 20.18
N SER A 226 3.11 -7.78 20.91
CA SER A 226 1.83 -7.29 20.37
C SER A 226 1.95 -5.89 19.74
N GLY A 227 2.79 -5.02 20.31
CA GLY A 227 3.05 -3.67 19.77
C GLY A 227 3.83 -3.67 18.45
N GLN A 228 4.53 -4.76 18.13
CA GLN A 228 5.24 -4.93 16.86
C GLN A 228 4.36 -5.57 15.77
N ILE A 229 3.25 -6.20 16.14
CA ILE A 229 2.31 -6.85 15.22
C ILE A 229 1.04 -6.01 15.13
N GLY A 230 0.94 -5.19 14.09
CA GLY A 230 -0.28 -4.45 13.78
C GLY A 230 -1.15 -5.21 12.78
N VAL A 231 -2.46 -5.29 12.98
CA VAL A 231 -3.36 -5.97 12.06
C VAL A 231 -4.42 -5.00 11.54
N TYR A 232 -4.40 -4.74 10.24
CA TYR A 232 -5.37 -3.86 9.59
C TYR A 232 -6.74 -4.53 9.51
N LEU A 233 -7.74 -3.76 9.93
CA LEU A 233 -9.16 -4.06 9.83
C LEU A 233 -9.83 -2.94 9.04
N LEU A 234 -10.69 -3.28 8.12
CA LEU A 234 -11.41 -2.33 7.28
C LEU A 234 -12.78 -2.07 7.89
N ALA A 235 -13.07 -0.80 8.14
CA ALA A 235 -14.30 -0.34 8.75
C ALA A 235 -15.07 0.62 7.85
N ALA A 236 -16.37 0.71 8.12
CA ALA A 236 -17.33 1.59 7.45
C ALA A 236 -17.47 1.34 5.94
N LEU A 237 -17.37 0.06 5.55
CA LEU A 237 -17.84 -0.42 4.25
C LEU A 237 -19.37 -0.33 4.15
N PRO A 238 -19.93 -0.19 2.93
CA PRO A 238 -21.37 -0.32 2.70
C PRO A 238 -21.92 -1.63 3.29
N GLY A 239 -23.03 -1.51 4.02
CA GLY A 239 -23.67 -2.64 4.70
C GLY A 239 -22.84 -3.32 5.80
N GLN A 240 -21.77 -2.70 6.32
CA GLN A 240 -20.96 -3.24 7.41
C GLN A 240 -21.46 -2.77 8.78
N SER A 241 -21.79 -3.73 9.64
CA SER A 241 -22.25 -3.43 11.01
C SER A 241 -21.08 -3.11 11.95
N GLU A 242 -21.31 -2.26 12.96
CA GLU A 242 -20.30 -1.98 14.00
C GLU A 242 -19.88 -3.26 14.74
N ASP A 243 -20.83 -4.17 14.99
CA ASP A 243 -20.56 -5.44 15.68
C ASP A 243 -19.68 -6.40 14.86
N GLU A 244 -19.78 -6.39 13.53
CA GLU A 244 -18.86 -7.13 12.64
C GLU A 244 -17.41 -6.67 12.85
N VAL A 245 -17.21 -5.35 12.91
CA VAL A 245 -15.87 -4.78 13.12
C VAL A 245 -15.38 -5.05 14.54
N ARG A 246 -16.26 -4.96 15.56
CA ARG A 246 -15.90 -5.30 16.95
C ARG A 246 -15.45 -6.75 17.10
N ARG A 247 -16.18 -7.71 16.52
CA ARG A 247 -15.75 -9.13 16.49
C ARG A 247 -14.38 -9.29 15.84
N SER A 248 -14.09 -8.52 14.79
CA SER A 248 -12.79 -8.53 14.14
C SER A 248 -11.68 -7.91 15.02
N ILE A 249 -11.99 -6.88 15.79
CA ILE A 249 -11.09 -6.28 16.79
C ILE A 249 -10.76 -7.30 17.88
N ASP A 250 -11.78 -7.92 18.49
CA ASP A 250 -11.62 -8.93 19.54
C ASP A 250 -10.75 -10.09 19.04
N ARG A 251 -11.01 -10.53 17.80
CA ARG A 251 -10.24 -11.59 17.16
C ARG A 251 -8.74 -11.30 17.05
N VAL A 252 -8.38 -10.06 16.73
CA VAL A 252 -6.97 -9.63 16.63
C VAL A 252 -6.32 -9.60 18.02
N LEU A 253 -7.04 -9.10 19.02
CA LEU A 253 -6.57 -9.02 20.40
C LEU A 253 -6.33 -10.42 20.99
N ASP A 254 -7.28 -11.33 20.79
CA ASP A 254 -7.16 -12.74 21.21
C ASP A 254 -5.95 -13.43 20.58
N ALA A 255 -5.61 -13.09 19.34
CA ALA A 255 -4.42 -13.60 18.66
C ALA A 255 -3.10 -12.96 19.16
N GLY A 256 -3.18 -11.91 19.98
CA GLY A 256 -2.04 -11.17 20.53
C GLY A 256 -1.49 -10.09 19.60
N GLY A 257 -2.30 -9.58 18.67
CA GLY A 257 -1.95 -8.46 17.78
C GLY A 257 -2.56 -7.14 18.24
N THR A 258 -2.10 -6.04 17.65
CA THR A 258 -2.69 -4.71 17.82
C THR A 258 -3.64 -4.41 16.66
N PRO A 259 -4.97 -4.28 16.90
CA PRO A 259 -5.91 -3.95 15.84
C PRO A 259 -5.74 -2.50 15.35
N LEU A 260 -5.73 -2.32 14.04
CA LEU A 260 -5.61 -1.04 13.35
C LEU A 260 -6.84 -0.82 12.49
N VAL A 261 -7.78 -0.03 13.00
CA VAL A 261 -9.02 0.26 12.29
C VAL A 261 -8.76 1.30 11.20
N GLY A 262 -8.72 0.81 9.97
CA GLY A 262 -8.65 1.57 8.73
C GLY A 262 -10.03 1.92 8.20
N GLU A 263 -10.15 3.12 7.69
CA GLU A 263 -11.39 3.65 7.12
C GLU A 263 -11.47 3.30 5.64
N TYR A 264 -12.60 2.75 5.20
CA TYR A 264 -12.86 2.53 3.79
C TYR A 264 -12.76 3.83 2.97
N SER A 265 -12.17 3.78 1.79
CA SER A 265 -12.15 4.90 0.85
C SER A 265 -12.79 4.44 -0.45
N PRO A 266 -13.81 5.12 -0.99
CA PRO A 266 -14.34 4.78 -2.30
C PRO A 266 -13.27 4.93 -3.38
N ILE A 267 -12.98 3.86 -4.11
CA ILE A 267 -11.95 3.87 -5.16
C ILE A 267 -12.64 3.73 -6.53
N PRO A 268 -12.59 4.75 -7.40
CA PRO A 268 -13.27 4.72 -8.70
C PRO A 268 -13.01 3.45 -9.50
N GLY A 269 -14.11 2.83 -9.93
CA GLY A 269 -14.10 1.62 -10.75
C GLY A 269 -13.68 0.34 -10.03
N THR A 270 -13.75 0.31 -8.69
CA THR A 270 -13.77 -0.95 -7.92
C THR A 270 -15.23 -1.34 -7.60
N PRO A 271 -15.54 -2.63 -7.38
CA PRO A 271 -16.90 -3.02 -7.02
C PRO A 271 -17.46 -2.31 -5.77
N GLU A 272 -16.63 -2.10 -4.74
CA GLU A 272 -17.06 -1.38 -3.53
C GLU A 272 -17.37 0.10 -3.78
N PHE A 273 -16.80 0.70 -4.84
CA PHE A 273 -17.18 2.06 -5.23
C PHE A 273 -18.61 2.12 -5.77
N ASP A 274 -19.03 1.11 -6.54
CA ASP A 274 -20.41 1.01 -7.00
C ASP A 274 -21.38 0.81 -5.85
N HIS A 275 -21.04 -0.04 -4.87
CA HIS A 275 -21.82 -0.19 -3.64
C HIS A 275 -21.90 1.11 -2.84
N ALA A 276 -20.76 1.79 -2.65
CA ALA A 276 -20.71 3.06 -1.92
C ALA A 276 -21.52 4.16 -2.62
N ARG A 277 -21.46 4.22 -3.95
CA ARG A 277 -22.26 5.16 -4.75
C ARG A 277 -23.75 4.91 -4.59
N ALA A 278 -24.18 3.65 -4.67
CA ALA A 278 -25.59 3.29 -4.55
C ALA A 278 -26.13 3.54 -3.13
N ASP A 279 -25.36 3.19 -2.10
CA ASP A 279 -25.81 3.23 -0.71
C ASP A 279 -25.75 4.67 -0.14
N SER A 280 -24.71 5.46 -0.49
CA SER A 280 -24.46 6.76 0.17
C SER A 280 -25.34 7.90 -0.32
N GLY A 281 -25.84 7.82 -1.56
CA GLY A 281 -26.51 8.94 -2.24
C GLY A 281 -25.60 10.14 -2.50
N LEU A 282 -24.27 9.99 -2.35
CA LEU A 282 -23.28 11.04 -2.60
C LEU A 282 -22.83 11.05 -4.07
N PRO A 283 -22.47 12.21 -4.64
CA PRO A 283 -22.06 12.34 -6.04
C PRO A 283 -20.60 11.89 -6.27
N LEU A 284 -20.31 10.60 -6.00
CA LEU A 284 -18.95 10.05 -6.05
C LEU A 284 -18.32 10.10 -7.44
N ASP A 285 -19.12 10.08 -8.51
CA ASP A 285 -18.61 10.13 -9.89
C ASP A 285 -18.09 11.54 -10.26
N ASP A 286 -18.65 12.58 -9.65
CA ASP A 286 -18.38 13.97 -10.01
C ASP A 286 -17.39 14.67 -9.08
N GLU A 287 -17.27 14.23 -7.82
CA GLU A 287 -16.47 14.89 -6.80
C GLU A 287 -15.43 13.93 -6.17
N PRO A 288 -14.19 13.88 -6.70
CA PRO A 288 -13.12 13.04 -6.18
C PRO A 288 -12.68 13.34 -4.74
N LEU A 289 -13.02 14.51 -4.17
CA LEU A 289 -12.77 14.74 -2.74
C LEU A 289 -13.58 13.78 -1.85
N LEU A 290 -14.70 13.26 -2.34
CA LEU A 290 -15.50 12.25 -1.65
C LEU A 290 -14.87 10.85 -1.68
N HIS A 291 -13.76 10.64 -2.40
CA HIS A 291 -12.99 9.39 -2.35
C HIS A 291 -12.05 9.35 -1.14
N ASN A 292 -11.78 10.51 -0.54
CA ASN A 292 -10.95 10.62 0.66
C ASN A 292 -11.73 10.13 1.89
N ASN A 293 -11.19 9.14 2.61
CA ASN A 293 -11.81 8.61 3.84
C ASN A 293 -12.18 9.68 4.88
N SER A 294 -11.35 10.70 5.08
CA SER A 294 -11.58 11.75 6.08
C SER A 294 -12.80 12.61 5.76
N VAL A 295 -13.19 12.67 4.48
CA VAL A 295 -14.38 13.38 3.99
C VAL A 295 -15.56 12.41 3.88
N PHE A 296 -15.37 11.30 3.18
CA PHE A 296 -16.42 10.32 2.86
C PHE A 296 -17.16 9.87 4.12
N HIS A 297 -16.44 9.44 5.16
CA HIS A 297 -17.07 8.91 6.38
C HIS A 297 -17.84 9.92 7.20
N ARG A 298 -17.54 11.21 7.04
CA ARG A 298 -18.30 12.27 7.71
C ARG A 298 -19.63 12.56 7.03
N LEU A 299 -19.77 12.15 5.76
CA LEU A 299 -20.94 12.43 4.94
C LEU A 299 -21.80 11.19 4.69
N ALA A 300 -21.18 10.01 4.63
CA ALA A 300 -21.87 8.74 4.43
C ALA A 300 -22.86 8.47 5.58
N PRO A 301 -24.16 8.19 5.28
CA PRO A 301 -25.21 8.06 6.29
C PRO A 301 -24.92 7.06 7.40
N TRP A 302 -24.25 5.94 7.09
CA TRP A 302 -23.93 4.87 8.05
C TRP A 302 -22.66 5.11 8.87
N SER A 303 -21.84 6.11 8.52
CA SER A 303 -20.54 6.35 9.16
C SER A 303 -20.48 7.68 9.93
N ARG A 304 -21.31 8.66 9.55
CA ARG A 304 -21.25 10.06 10.01
C ARG A 304 -21.40 10.27 11.52
N ASP A 305 -21.94 9.31 12.26
CA ASP A 305 -22.19 9.43 13.70
C ASP A 305 -20.96 9.08 14.56
N GLY A 306 -19.73 9.27 14.05
CA GLY A 306 -18.50 8.99 14.80
C GLY A 306 -18.22 7.50 15.01
N LEU A 307 -18.70 6.65 14.09
CA LEU A 307 -18.50 5.19 14.10
C LEU A 307 -17.02 4.82 14.27
N ILE A 308 -16.16 5.42 13.45
CA ILE A 308 -14.73 5.12 13.45
C ILE A 308 -14.07 5.48 14.78
N ASP A 309 -14.44 6.61 15.38
CA ASP A 309 -13.90 7.01 16.67
C ASP A 309 -14.36 6.08 17.79
N ARG A 310 -15.60 5.57 17.74
CA ARG A 310 -16.07 4.54 18.67
C ARG A 310 -15.27 3.25 18.53
N LEU A 311 -15.04 2.79 17.30
CA LEU A 311 -14.26 1.57 17.02
C LEU A 311 -12.80 1.70 17.47
N ARG A 312 -12.16 2.85 17.20
CA ARG A 312 -10.80 3.13 17.69
C ARG A 312 -10.72 3.19 19.21
N ARG A 313 -11.70 3.80 19.88
CA ARG A 313 -11.80 3.79 21.35
C ARG A 313 -12.08 2.40 21.91
N TYR A 314 -12.82 1.57 21.19
CA TYR A 314 -13.07 0.18 21.57
C TYR A 314 -11.77 -0.63 21.52
N SER A 315 -11.04 -0.56 20.40
CA SER A 315 -9.73 -1.19 20.21
C SER A 315 -8.71 -0.80 21.30
N LYS A 316 -8.64 0.48 21.69
CA LYS A 316 -7.70 0.96 22.72
C LYS A 316 -8.08 0.57 24.16
N ARG A 317 -9.36 0.30 24.43
CA ARG A 317 -9.82 -0.07 25.79
C ARG A 317 -9.57 -1.53 26.12
N GLN A 318 -9.39 -2.36 25.11
CA GLN A 318 -9.21 -3.80 25.24
C GLN A 318 -7.74 -4.24 25.07
N ALA A 319 -6.87 -3.33 24.61
CA ALA A 319 -5.43 -3.54 24.43
C ALA A 319 -4.63 -3.10 25.66
#